data_AF-X1FY51-F1
#
_entry.id   AF-X1FY51-F1
#
_cell.length_a   1.000
_cell.length_b   1.000
_cell.length_c   1.000
_cell.angle_alpha   90.00
_cell.angle_beta   90.00
_cell.angle_gamma   90.00
#
_symmetry.space_group_name_H-M   'P 1'
#
loop_
_entity.id
_entity.type
_entity.pdbx_description
1 polymer ?
#
loop_
_entity_poly.entity_id
_entity_poly.type
_entity_poly.pdbx_seq_one_letter_code
_entity_poly.pdbx_strand_id
1 'polypeptide(L)'
;VTVTCDNDGILVITPEFSLSQSRTSEGVLTGNFKLQGVRETDSACVSVSYNSVPPAEALISVVESKIEEIEIPNGIAFERDLYHLKEGKKKYLLLRAEYPSVVVDETPVEVNCDCEDIVVLRPQARLRPIVGAHYAQGYVTIQGRQIGAKGRITARVQGRVAQTEVKVIPKEKEEGIPIRIEIRDEDYGNFRAKWDRPSNPNLLLISARHDSLKRYLGPKPNFNGQKSPHFRLLLAEIVSENIVYKILETLADRTPWEYSDLNVERFYALHNKYMREFTPIAHETQ
;
A
#
# COMPACT_ATOMS: atom_id res chain seq x y z
N VAL A 1 -19.28 15.43 4.70
CA VAL A 1 -17.98 15.63 5.39
C VAL A 1 -17.46 16.97 4.95
N THR A 2 -16.96 17.78 5.88
CA THR A 2 -16.48 19.14 5.61
C THR A 2 -14.97 19.20 5.81
N VAL A 3 -14.27 19.88 4.91
CA VAL A 3 -12.82 20.06 4.92
C VAL A 3 -12.51 21.54 5.08
N THR A 4 -11.66 21.87 6.04
CA THR A 4 -11.17 23.23 6.29
C THR A 4 -9.65 23.24 6.33
N CYS A 5 -9.05 24.40 6.07
CA CYS A 5 -7.62 24.63 6.27
C CYS A 5 -7.45 25.93 7.04
N ASP A 6 -6.50 25.96 7.98
CA ASP A 6 -6.19 27.13 8.81
C ASP A 6 -5.24 28.13 8.14
N ASN A 7 -4.73 27.80 6.95
CA ASN A 7 -3.71 28.57 6.24
C ASN A 7 -4.18 28.92 4.82
N ASP A 8 -3.98 30.19 4.41
CA ASP A 8 -4.36 30.70 3.09
C ASP A 8 -3.46 30.20 1.95
N GLY A 9 -2.32 29.57 2.27
CA GLY A 9 -1.43 28.93 1.31
C GLY A 9 -1.95 27.61 0.77
N ILE A 10 -3.03 27.04 1.31
CA ILE A 10 -3.71 25.86 0.76
C ILE A 10 -5.18 26.18 0.49
N LEU A 11 -5.59 26.02 -0.76
CA LEU A 11 -6.98 26.08 -1.17
C LEU A 11 -7.63 24.70 -1.08
N VAL A 12 -8.74 24.61 -0.36
CA VAL A 12 -9.58 23.42 -0.33
C VAL A 12 -10.52 23.44 -1.55
N ILE A 13 -10.16 22.69 -2.60
CA ILE A 13 -10.96 22.61 -3.84
C ILE A 13 -12.29 21.91 -3.59
N THR A 14 -12.29 20.90 -2.72
CA THR A 14 -13.48 20.10 -2.40
C THR A 14 -13.80 20.26 -0.92
N PRO A 15 -14.44 21.38 -0.51
CA PRO A 15 -14.72 21.67 0.89
C PRO A 15 -15.77 20.72 1.47
N GLU A 16 -16.57 20.08 0.63
CA GLU A 16 -17.53 19.07 1.03
C GLU A 16 -17.44 17.83 0.14
N PHE A 17 -17.51 16.66 0.76
CA PHE A 17 -17.55 15.38 0.04
C PHE A 17 -18.39 14.33 0.76
N SER A 18 -18.79 13.32 -0.02
CA SER A 18 -19.54 12.15 0.45
C SER A 18 -18.60 10.98 0.71
N LEU A 19 -18.94 10.19 1.73
CA LEU A 19 -18.27 8.94 1.99
C LEU A 19 -18.98 7.79 1.25
N SER A 20 -18.22 6.78 0.89
CA SER A 20 -18.68 5.57 0.21
C SER A 20 -18.01 4.34 0.80
N GLN A 21 -18.70 3.19 0.76
CA GLN A 21 -18.15 1.97 1.31
C GLN A 21 -16.85 1.58 0.60
N SER A 22 -15.81 1.32 1.40
CA SER A 22 -14.51 0.93 0.89
C SER A 22 -14.62 -0.41 0.17
N ARG A 23 -13.98 -0.49 -1.01
CA ARG A 23 -13.92 -1.72 -1.81
C ARG A 23 -12.96 -2.76 -1.24
N THR A 24 -12.05 -2.35 -0.36
CA THR A 24 -10.98 -3.19 0.18
C THR A 24 -11.15 -3.48 1.67
N SER A 25 -12.00 -2.73 2.37
CA SER A 25 -12.20 -2.86 3.81
C SER A 25 -13.69 -2.85 4.14
N GLU A 26 -14.23 -4.01 4.50
CA GLU A 26 -15.60 -4.16 4.96
C GLU A 26 -15.84 -3.28 6.21
N GLY A 27 -16.99 -2.57 6.26
CA GLY A 27 -17.34 -1.67 7.36
C GLY A 27 -16.64 -0.30 7.37
N VAL A 28 -15.72 -0.03 6.44
CA VAL A 28 -15.03 1.26 6.35
C VAL A 28 -15.67 2.14 5.29
N LEU A 29 -15.95 3.39 5.66
CA LEU A 29 -16.36 4.43 4.73
C LEU A 29 -15.12 5.23 4.29
N THR A 30 -15.02 5.50 3.00
CA THR A 30 -13.91 6.24 2.37
C THR A 30 -14.46 7.34 1.49
N GLY A 31 -13.80 8.49 1.51
CA GLY A 31 -14.06 9.57 0.58
C GLY A 31 -12.76 10.29 0.25
N ASN A 32 -12.76 11.00 -0.86
CA ASN A 32 -11.60 11.71 -1.36
C ASN A 32 -11.96 13.18 -1.52
N PHE A 33 -11.06 14.07 -1.11
CA PHE A 33 -11.14 15.50 -1.34
C PHE A 33 -9.86 15.98 -2.04
N LYS A 34 -9.90 17.19 -2.57
CA LYS A 34 -8.79 17.80 -3.31
C LYS A 34 -8.35 19.07 -2.61
N LEU A 35 -7.03 19.22 -2.53
CA LEU A 35 -6.35 20.42 -2.05
C LEU A 35 -5.47 20.96 -3.18
N GLN A 36 -5.16 22.26 -3.12
CA GLN A 36 -4.21 22.91 -4.01
C GLN A 36 -3.33 23.86 -3.20
N GLY A 37 -2.01 23.70 -3.29
CA GLY A 37 -1.08 24.70 -2.79
C GLY A 37 -1.15 25.96 -3.64
N VAL A 38 -1.32 27.11 -2.99
CA VAL A 38 -1.43 28.44 -3.61
C VAL A 38 -0.21 29.30 -3.28
N ARG A 39 0.34 29.15 -2.08
CA ARG A 39 1.53 29.85 -1.59
C ARG A 39 2.36 28.90 -0.75
N GLU A 40 3.67 29.11 -0.72
CA GLU A 40 4.57 28.39 0.18
C GLU A 40 4.14 28.52 1.64
N THR A 41 4.18 27.40 2.37
CA THR A 41 3.88 27.32 3.79
C THR A 41 4.83 26.30 4.42
N ASP A 42 5.39 26.64 5.57
CA ASP A 42 6.17 25.68 6.38
C ASP A 42 5.25 24.64 7.03
N SER A 43 4.01 25.02 7.33
CA SER A 43 2.99 24.16 7.92
C SER A 43 1.59 24.77 7.78
N ALA A 44 0.63 23.95 7.38
CA ALA A 44 -0.79 24.25 7.29
C ALA A 44 -1.58 23.04 7.83
N CYS A 45 -2.52 23.27 8.73
CA CYS A 45 -3.40 22.22 9.23
C CYS A 45 -4.63 22.10 8.34
N VAL A 46 -4.84 20.91 7.78
CA VAL A 46 -6.10 20.55 7.11
C VAL A 46 -6.91 19.69 8.06
N SER A 47 -8.14 20.12 8.33
CA SER A 47 -9.06 19.48 9.25
C SER A 47 -10.28 18.95 8.49
N VAL A 48 -10.65 17.70 8.77
CA VAL A 48 -11.79 17.01 8.16
C VAL A 48 -12.79 16.67 9.25
N SER A 49 -13.99 17.24 9.17
CA SER A 49 -15.05 17.07 10.15
C SER A 49 -16.25 16.32 9.56
N TYR A 50 -16.85 15.45 10.36
CA TYR A 50 -18.06 14.72 9.99
C TYR A 50 -18.97 14.54 11.20
N ASN A 51 -20.14 15.20 11.17
CA ASN A 51 -21.11 15.20 12.26
C ASN A 51 -20.44 15.55 13.60
N SER A 52 -20.74 14.82 14.66
CA SER A 52 -20.19 15.03 16.02
C SER A 52 -18.93 14.20 16.30
N VAL A 53 -18.30 13.63 15.27
CA VAL A 53 -17.06 12.87 15.43
C VAL A 53 -15.89 13.86 15.54
N PRO A 54 -14.89 13.61 16.39
CA PRO A 54 -13.67 14.43 16.43
C PRO A 54 -13.07 14.61 15.02
N PRO A 55 -12.63 15.83 14.68
CA PRO A 55 -12.05 16.09 13.38
C PRO A 55 -10.73 15.32 13.20
N ALA A 56 -10.48 14.86 11.98
CA ALA A 56 -9.19 14.29 11.60
C ALA A 56 -8.32 15.40 11.00
N GLU A 57 -7.08 15.51 11.45
CA GLU A 57 -6.18 16.60 11.10
C GLU A 57 -4.88 16.10 10.47
N ALA A 58 -4.35 16.87 9.53
CA ALA A 58 -3.05 16.61 8.89
C ALA A 58 -2.28 17.91 8.70
N LEU A 59 -0.99 17.89 9.02
CA LEU A 59 -0.06 18.98 8.72
C LEU A 59 0.50 18.80 7.31
N ILE A 60 0.40 19.86 6.51
CA ILE A 60 0.85 19.91 5.12
C ILE A 60 1.74 21.12 4.95
N SER A 61 2.91 20.95 4.33
CA SER A 61 3.73 22.07 3.87
C SER A 61 3.57 22.23 2.36
N VAL A 62 3.54 23.49 1.90
CA VAL A 62 3.62 23.83 0.48
C VAL A 62 5.00 24.37 0.24
N VAL A 63 5.79 23.70 -0.58
CA VAL A 63 7.13 24.16 -0.94
C VAL A 63 7.14 24.70 -2.36
N GLU A 64 8.10 25.59 -2.66
CA GLU A 64 8.29 26.08 -4.02
C GLU A 64 8.43 24.88 -4.96
N SER A 65 7.58 24.83 -5.99
CA SER A 65 7.74 23.86 -7.06
C SER A 65 8.96 24.27 -7.88
N LYS A 66 10.15 23.88 -7.43
CA LYS A 66 11.37 24.08 -8.21
C LYS A 66 11.19 23.43 -9.56
N ILE A 67 11.22 24.25 -10.60
CA ILE A 67 11.18 23.78 -11.97
C ILE A 67 12.53 23.15 -12.24
N GLU A 68 12.57 21.83 -12.22
CA GLU A 68 13.78 21.09 -12.54
C GLU A 68 14.16 21.34 -13.99
N GLU A 69 15.44 21.64 -14.22
CA GLU A 69 15.99 21.62 -15.57
C GLU A 69 16.18 20.17 -16.01
N ILE A 70 15.42 19.75 -17.01
CA ILE A 70 15.40 18.36 -17.48
C ILE A 70 15.90 18.31 -18.91
N GLU A 71 16.89 17.46 -19.16
CA GLU A 71 17.28 17.12 -20.53
C GLU A 71 16.25 16.17 -21.14
N ILE A 72 15.81 16.48 -22.36
CA ILE A 72 14.82 15.69 -23.10
C ILE A 72 15.45 15.25 -24.42
N PRO A 73 16.09 14.07 -24.45
CA PRO A 73 16.72 13.58 -25.67
C PRO A 73 15.75 13.58 -26.86
N ASN A 74 16.21 14.08 -28.00
CA ASN A 74 15.42 14.20 -29.23
C ASN A 74 14.12 15.02 -29.06
N GLY A 75 14.00 15.81 -28.00
CA GLY A 75 12.86 16.63 -27.59
C GLY A 75 11.56 15.89 -27.27
N ILE A 76 11.56 14.57 -27.17
CA ILE A 76 10.52 13.79 -26.52
C ILE A 76 11.15 12.54 -25.89
N ALA A 77 10.86 12.28 -24.62
CA ALA A 77 11.42 11.15 -23.89
C ALA A 77 10.46 10.63 -22.82
N PHE A 78 10.52 9.32 -22.58
CA PHE A 78 9.99 8.75 -21.34
C PHE A 78 10.95 9.06 -20.19
N GLU A 79 10.42 9.14 -18.97
CA GLU A 79 11.24 9.35 -17.77
C GLU A 79 12.26 8.21 -17.55
N ARG A 80 11.95 6.99 -18.01
CA ARG A 80 12.81 5.81 -17.84
C ARG A 80 12.91 5.01 -19.13
N ASP A 81 14.05 4.37 -19.33
CA ASP A 81 14.28 3.45 -20.45
C ASP A 81 13.59 2.10 -20.25
N LEU A 82 13.34 1.70 -19.00
CA LEU A 82 12.70 0.42 -18.66
C LEU A 82 11.72 0.57 -17.49
N TYR A 83 10.52 0.00 -17.67
CA TYR A 83 9.50 -0.10 -16.62
C TYR A 83 9.13 -1.55 -16.31
N HIS A 84 9.05 -1.86 -15.02
CA HIS A 84 8.47 -3.11 -14.52
C HIS A 84 6.98 -2.95 -14.25
N LEU A 85 6.16 -3.81 -14.85
CA LEU A 85 4.70 -3.80 -14.76
C LEU A 85 4.22 -5.05 -14.02
N LYS A 86 3.54 -4.89 -12.88
CA LYS A 86 2.95 -6.05 -12.19
C LYS A 86 1.74 -6.56 -13.00
N GLU A 87 1.64 -7.87 -13.20
CA GLU A 87 0.52 -8.49 -13.90
C GLU A 87 -0.84 -8.01 -13.37
N GLY A 88 -1.76 -7.66 -14.28
CA GLY A 88 -3.09 -7.19 -13.95
C GLY A 88 -3.17 -5.78 -13.35
N LYS A 89 -2.04 -5.14 -13.01
CA LYS A 89 -2.00 -3.78 -12.47
C LYS A 89 -1.78 -2.75 -13.57
N LYS A 90 -2.37 -1.57 -13.36
CA LYS A 90 -2.15 -0.39 -14.21
C LYS A 90 -0.86 0.30 -13.80
N LYS A 91 -0.16 0.88 -14.76
CA LYS A 91 0.99 1.76 -14.52
C LYS A 91 0.90 3.00 -15.39
N TYR A 92 1.36 4.12 -14.85
CA TYR A 92 1.47 5.39 -15.55
C TYR A 92 2.94 5.62 -15.89
N LEU A 93 3.25 5.78 -17.17
CA LEU A 93 4.58 6.13 -17.64
C LEU A 93 4.62 7.63 -17.88
N LEU A 94 5.57 8.33 -17.28
CA LEU A 94 5.75 9.76 -17.49
C LEU A 94 6.44 9.99 -18.84
N LEU A 95 5.83 10.83 -19.66
CA LEU A 95 6.33 11.25 -20.96
C LEU A 95 6.53 12.77 -20.92
N ARG A 96 7.68 13.24 -21.39
CA ARG A 96 8.04 14.65 -21.47
C ARG A 96 8.41 15.03 -22.89
N ALA A 97 8.15 16.28 -23.28
CA ALA A 97 8.61 16.85 -24.54
C ALA A 97 9.10 18.28 -24.33
N GLU A 98 10.01 18.74 -25.18
CA GLU A 98 10.49 20.11 -25.14
C GLU A 98 9.37 21.11 -25.45
N TYR A 99 9.36 22.20 -24.69
CA TYR A 99 8.49 23.35 -24.90
C TYR A 99 9.37 24.60 -25.06
N PRO A 100 9.13 25.47 -26.06
CA PRO A 100 8.06 25.40 -27.05
C PRO A 100 8.42 24.65 -28.36
N SER A 101 9.62 24.07 -28.47
CA SER A 101 10.16 23.55 -29.74
C SER A 101 9.42 22.32 -30.30
N VAL A 102 8.76 21.52 -29.45
CA VAL A 102 8.01 20.31 -29.85
C VAL A 102 6.53 20.42 -29.51
N VAL A 103 6.23 21.05 -28.39
CA VAL A 103 4.87 21.25 -27.91
C VAL A 103 4.71 22.74 -27.65
N VAL A 104 3.63 23.35 -28.15
CA VAL A 104 3.33 24.78 -27.95
C VAL A 104 2.12 24.97 -27.02
N ASP A 105 1.19 24.02 -27.01
CA ASP A 105 -0.03 24.00 -26.20
C ASP A 105 -0.35 22.57 -25.73
N GLU A 106 -1.56 22.31 -25.22
CA GLU A 106 -1.97 20.94 -24.91
C GLU A 106 -2.02 20.08 -26.18
N THR A 107 -0.99 19.26 -26.39
CA THR A 107 -0.79 18.51 -27.63
C THR A 107 -1.07 17.01 -27.42
N PRO A 108 -1.90 16.37 -28.26
CA PRO A 108 -2.08 14.92 -28.22
C PRO A 108 -0.84 14.18 -28.74
N VAL A 109 -0.58 13.01 -28.15
CA VAL A 109 0.53 12.13 -28.53
C VAL A 109 -0.02 10.75 -28.84
N GLU A 110 0.34 10.23 -30.01
CA GLU A 110 0.00 8.86 -30.41
C GLU A 110 0.89 7.87 -29.65
N VAL A 111 0.30 6.84 -29.06
CA VAL A 111 1.01 5.83 -28.29
C VAL A 111 0.61 4.43 -28.71
N ASN A 112 1.60 3.58 -28.99
CA ASN A 112 1.41 2.18 -29.31
C ASN A 112 2.37 1.28 -28.51
N CYS A 113 2.05 -0.01 -28.46
CA CYS A 113 2.93 -1.06 -27.95
C CYS A 113 3.07 -2.13 -29.03
N ASP A 114 4.26 -2.70 -29.18
CA ASP A 114 4.53 -3.81 -30.11
C ASP A 114 4.24 -5.20 -29.50
N CYS A 115 3.67 -5.26 -28.29
CA CYS A 115 3.33 -6.50 -27.59
C CYS A 115 1.85 -6.53 -27.20
N GLU A 116 1.10 -7.54 -27.65
CA GLU A 116 -0.34 -7.69 -27.40
C GLU A 116 -0.67 -7.97 -25.91
N ASP A 117 0.30 -8.47 -25.16
CA ASP A 117 0.19 -8.73 -23.72
C ASP A 117 0.45 -7.48 -22.86
N ILE A 118 0.77 -6.35 -23.47
CA ILE A 118 0.91 -5.05 -22.81
C ILE A 118 -0.04 -4.07 -23.49
N VAL A 119 -1.15 -3.78 -22.82
CA VAL A 119 -2.20 -2.93 -23.37
C VAL A 119 -1.92 -1.47 -23.02
N VAL A 120 -1.91 -0.62 -24.04
CA VAL A 120 -2.04 0.83 -23.87
C VAL A 120 -3.51 1.15 -23.67
N LEU A 121 -3.90 1.54 -22.44
CA LEU A 121 -5.32 1.73 -22.10
C LEU A 121 -5.95 2.94 -22.77
N ARG A 122 -5.14 3.93 -23.13
CA ARG A 122 -5.53 5.11 -23.91
C ARG A 122 -4.47 5.35 -24.99
N PRO A 123 -4.74 5.06 -26.26
CA PRO A 123 -3.75 5.17 -27.33
C PRO A 123 -3.37 6.63 -27.67
N GLN A 124 -4.06 7.60 -27.05
CA GLN A 124 -3.74 9.01 -27.15
C GLN A 124 -3.48 9.57 -25.74
N ALA A 125 -2.21 9.88 -25.47
CA ALA A 125 -1.81 10.66 -24.30
C ALA A 125 -1.92 12.16 -24.62
N ARG A 126 -1.86 13.02 -23.60
CA ARG A 126 -1.83 14.47 -23.78
C ARG A 126 -0.66 15.06 -23.02
N LEU A 127 0.17 15.83 -23.72
CA LEU A 127 1.25 16.62 -23.13
C LEU A 127 0.73 18.02 -22.85
N ARG A 128 1.02 18.53 -21.66
CA ARG A 128 0.66 19.89 -21.24
C ARG A 128 1.92 20.65 -20.85
N PRO A 129 2.18 21.83 -21.44
CA PRO A 129 3.25 22.71 -21.02
C PRO A 129 3.18 22.98 -19.51
N ILE A 130 4.32 22.94 -18.84
CA ILE A 130 4.42 23.30 -17.43
C ILE A 130 4.82 24.76 -17.35
N VAL A 131 4.01 25.55 -16.64
CA VAL A 131 4.22 27.00 -16.50
C VAL A 131 5.59 27.25 -15.88
N GLY A 132 6.41 28.05 -16.58
CA GLY A 132 7.78 28.38 -16.17
C GLY A 132 8.85 27.35 -16.56
N ALA A 133 8.47 26.21 -17.15
CA ALA A 133 9.40 25.17 -17.58
C ALA A 133 9.64 25.19 -19.09
N HIS A 134 10.79 24.69 -19.53
CA HIS A 134 11.09 24.43 -20.94
C HIS A 134 10.56 23.07 -21.43
N TYR A 135 9.58 22.49 -20.73
CA TYR A 135 9.00 21.20 -21.10
C TYR A 135 7.50 21.10 -20.86
N ALA A 136 6.88 20.18 -21.61
CA ALA A 136 5.53 19.69 -21.41
C ALA A 136 5.58 18.25 -20.86
N GLN A 137 4.57 17.84 -20.10
CA GLN A 137 4.48 16.47 -19.57
C GLN A 137 3.09 15.88 -19.69
N GLY A 138 3.04 14.55 -19.67
CA GLY A 138 1.82 13.75 -19.76
C GLY A 138 2.07 12.31 -19.34
N TYR A 139 0.99 11.55 -19.22
CA TYR A 139 1.06 10.16 -18.76
C TYR A 139 0.50 9.20 -19.79
N VAL A 140 1.26 8.13 -20.05
CA VAL A 140 0.80 6.95 -20.79
C VAL A 140 0.33 5.91 -19.79
N THR A 141 -0.91 5.43 -19.89
CA THR A 141 -1.42 4.37 -19.00
C THR A 141 -1.35 3.02 -19.69
N ILE A 142 -0.66 2.06 -19.08
CA ILE A 142 -0.53 0.69 -19.58
C ILE A 142 -1.00 -0.36 -18.56
N GLN A 143 -1.29 -1.57 -19.03
CA GLN A 143 -1.62 -2.73 -18.20
C GLN A 143 -1.04 -4.01 -18.80
N GLY A 144 -0.39 -4.83 -17.97
CA GLY A 144 0.20 -6.10 -18.37
C GLY A 144 -0.79 -7.23 -18.20
N ARG A 145 -0.91 -8.10 -19.20
CA ARG A 145 -1.82 -9.26 -19.23
C ARG A 145 -1.13 -10.56 -18.84
N GLN A 146 0.13 -10.74 -19.24
CA GLN A 146 0.85 -12.01 -19.07
C GLN A 146 2.24 -11.78 -18.44
N ILE A 147 2.56 -12.55 -17.41
CA ILE A 147 3.89 -12.57 -16.80
C ILE A 147 4.97 -12.91 -17.83
N GLY A 148 6.09 -12.17 -17.77
CA GLY A 148 7.24 -12.39 -18.64
C GLY A 148 7.13 -11.69 -20.00
N ALA A 149 5.96 -11.16 -20.35
CA ALA A 149 5.79 -10.36 -21.55
C ALA A 149 6.75 -9.16 -21.54
N LYS A 150 7.35 -8.90 -22.70
CA LYS A 150 8.22 -7.76 -22.95
C LYS A 150 7.71 -7.03 -24.18
N GLY A 151 7.61 -5.71 -24.07
CA GLY A 151 7.16 -4.87 -25.17
C GLY A 151 7.78 -3.51 -25.09
N ARG A 152 7.82 -2.82 -26.22
CA ARG A 152 8.30 -1.46 -26.34
C ARG A 152 7.10 -0.55 -26.55
N ILE A 153 7.01 0.47 -25.71
CA ILE A 153 6.04 1.55 -25.87
C ILE A 153 6.68 2.61 -26.76
N THR A 154 5.99 3.00 -27.83
CA THR A 154 6.42 4.07 -28.72
C THR A 154 5.43 5.22 -28.66
N ALA A 155 5.91 6.42 -28.35
CA ALA A 155 5.14 7.66 -28.36
C ALA A 155 5.60 8.55 -29.53
N ARG A 156 4.66 9.14 -30.27
CA ARG A 156 4.94 10.01 -31.43
C ARG A 156 4.20 11.34 -31.35
N VAL A 157 4.94 12.43 -31.59
CA VAL A 157 4.41 13.79 -31.68
C VAL A 157 5.23 14.58 -32.69
N GLN A 158 4.57 15.27 -33.63
CA GLN A 158 5.22 16.13 -34.64
C GLN A 158 6.46 15.49 -35.33
N GLY A 159 6.39 14.20 -35.68
CA GLY A 159 7.49 13.47 -36.32
C GLY A 159 8.63 13.04 -35.39
N ARG A 160 8.62 13.44 -34.11
CA ARG A 160 9.55 12.98 -33.08
C ARG A 160 9.03 11.71 -32.41
N VAL A 161 9.95 10.89 -31.93
CA VAL A 161 9.66 9.55 -31.41
C VAL A 161 10.38 9.35 -30.07
N ALA A 162 9.64 8.91 -29.06
CA ALA A 162 10.18 8.39 -27.80
C ALA A 162 9.86 6.92 -27.65
N GLN A 163 10.78 6.16 -27.06
CA GLN A 163 10.60 4.72 -26.81
C GLN A 163 11.02 4.37 -25.39
N THR A 164 10.35 3.39 -24.81
CA THR A 164 10.71 2.79 -23.53
C THR A 164 10.34 1.31 -23.52
N GLU A 165 11.11 0.50 -22.81
CA GLU A 165 10.83 -0.91 -22.63
C GLU A 165 9.91 -1.15 -21.43
N VAL A 166 9.07 -2.17 -21.53
CA VAL A 166 8.19 -2.62 -20.45
C VAL A 166 8.35 -4.13 -20.30
N LYS A 167 8.55 -4.57 -19.06
CA LYS A 167 8.57 -5.99 -18.69
C LYS A 167 7.47 -6.27 -17.68
N VAL A 168 6.60 -7.23 -18.00
CA VAL A 168 5.59 -7.71 -17.07
C VAL A 168 6.26 -8.67 -16.09
N ILE A 169 6.23 -8.32 -14.82
CA ILE A 169 6.76 -9.12 -13.72
C ILE A 169 5.63 -9.79 -12.96
N PRO A 170 5.90 -10.95 -12.32
CA PRO A 170 4.96 -11.54 -11.38
C PRO A 170 4.50 -10.49 -10.38
N LYS A 171 3.22 -10.53 -10.01
CA LYS A 171 2.83 -9.99 -8.71
C LYS A 171 3.66 -10.81 -7.70
N GLU A 172 4.54 -10.16 -6.95
CA GLU A 172 5.21 -10.82 -5.83
C GLU A 172 4.13 -11.55 -5.04
N LYS A 173 4.24 -12.88 -4.92
CA LYS A 173 3.71 -13.52 -3.72
C LYS A 173 4.49 -12.81 -2.62
N GLU A 174 3.80 -12.11 -1.74
CA GLU A 174 4.42 -11.69 -0.50
C GLU A 174 4.93 -12.98 0.13
N GLU A 175 6.24 -13.24 0.03
CA GLU A 175 6.85 -14.28 0.85
C GLU A 175 6.65 -13.78 2.28
N GLY A 176 5.67 -14.39 2.96
CA GLY A 176 5.35 -14.05 4.33
C GLY A 176 6.61 -14.11 5.18
N ILE A 177 6.69 -13.23 6.18
CA ILE A 177 7.75 -13.28 7.18
C ILE A 177 7.81 -14.72 7.71
N PRO A 178 8.95 -15.44 7.64
CA PRO A 178 9.01 -16.83 8.04
C PRO A 178 8.87 -16.94 9.57
N ILE A 179 7.64 -17.22 10.03
CA ILE A 179 7.32 -17.44 11.43
C ILE A 179 7.72 -18.87 11.79
N ARG A 180 8.55 -19.02 12.83
CA ARG A 180 8.88 -20.32 13.42
C ARG A 180 8.05 -20.52 14.67
N ILE A 181 7.54 -21.73 14.89
CA ILE A 181 6.72 -22.09 16.04
C ILE A 181 7.41 -23.22 16.79
N GLU A 182 7.62 -23.05 18.10
CA GLU A 182 8.25 -24.06 18.94
C GLU A 182 7.49 -24.25 20.24
N ILE A 183 7.27 -25.51 20.62
CA ILE A 183 6.68 -25.88 21.91
C ILE A 183 7.81 -26.02 22.93
N ARG A 184 7.71 -25.31 24.06
CA ARG A 184 8.73 -25.29 25.12
C ARG A 184 8.17 -25.79 26.44
N ASP A 185 8.96 -26.55 27.19
CA ASP A 185 8.62 -27.04 28.53
C ASP A 185 8.74 -25.94 29.60
N GLU A 186 8.04 -24.83 29.37
CA GLU A 186 8.06 -23.61 30.17
C GLU A 186 6.63 -23.18 30.46
N ASP A 187 6.44 -22.45 31.55
CA ASP A 187 5.18 -21.80 31.91
C ASP A 187 5.31 -20.29 31.68
N TYR A 188 4.34 -19.71 30.98
CA TYR A 188 4.27 -18.28 30.68
C TYR A 188 3.18 -17.56 31.47
N GLY A 189 2.66 -18.19 32.53
CA GLY A 189 1.65 -17.63 33.41
C GLY A 189 0.31 -17.50 32.70
N ASN A 190 -0.17 -16.26 32.55
CA ASN A 190 -1.46 -15.98 31.91
C ASN A 190 -1.44 -16.17 30.38
N PHE A 191 -0.27 -16.38 29.78
CA PHE A 191 -0.12 -16.45 28.33
C PHE A 191 0.10 -17.90 27.87
N ARG A 192 -0.57 -18.28 26.80
CA ARG A 192 -0.37 -19.59 26.13
C ARG A 192 0.88 -19.61 25.26
N ALA A 193 1.32 -18.45 24.80
CA ALA A 193 2.45 -18.27 23.93
C ALA A 193 3.09 -16.89 24.12
N LYS A 194 4.33 -16.72 23.67
CA LYS A 194 5.02 -15.43 23.61
C LYS A 194 5.98 -15.38 22.42
N TRP A 195 6.21 -14.19 21.88
CA TRP A 195 7.25 -13.95 20.89
C TRP A 195 8.62 -13.87 21.56
N ASP A 196 9.63 -14.51 20.97
CA ASP A 196 11.03 -14.42 21.42
C ASP A 196 11.70 -13.13 20.96
N ARG A 197 11.16 -11.99 21.40
CA ARG A 197 11.62 -10.65 20.98
C ARG A 197 13.13 -10.41 21.17
N PRO A 198 13.78 -10.86 22.27
CA PRO A 198 15.20 -10.58 22.50
C PRO A 198 16.14 -11.34 21.55
N SER A 199 15.80 -12.57 21.14
CA SER A 199 16.73 -13.43 20.39
C SER A 199 16.26 -13.71 18.96
N ASN A 200 14.96 -13.90 18.72
CA ASN A 200 14.41 -14.08 17.39
C ASN A 200 12.98 -13.53 17.30
N PRO A 201 12.77 -12.32 16.74
CA PRO A 201 11.47 -11.67 16.72
C PRO A 201 10.41 -12.44 15.91
N ASN A 202 10.81 -13.42 15.09
CA ASN A 202 9.91 -14.24 14.28
C ASN A 202 9.72 -15.66 14.84
N LEU A 203 10.20 -15.94 16.05
CA LEU A 203 9.96 -17.19 16.76
C LEU A 203 8.81 -17.02 17.78
N LEU A 204 7.76 -17.80 17.61
CA LEU A 204 6.65 -17.92 18.55
C LEU A 204 6.86 -19.16 19.44
N LEU A 205 6.97 -18.94 20.74
CA LEU A 205 7.13 -20.00 21.74
C LEU A 205 5.77 -20.34 22.35
N ILE A 206 5.39 -21.61 22.32
CA ILE A 206 4.14 -22.15 22.89
C ILE A 206 4.44 -22.84 24.22
N SER A 207 3.71 -22.50 25.27
CA SER A 207 3.91 -23.10 26.59
C SER A 207 3.36 -24.52 26.65
N ALA A 208 4.21 -25.51 26.92
CA ALA A 208 3.75 -26.87 27.15
C ALA A 208 3.09 -27.08 28.52
N ARG A 209 3.36 -26.17 29.47
CA ARG A 209 2.91 -26.27 30.87
C ARG A 209 1.62 -25.52 31.18
N HIS A 210 1.16 -24.63 30.28
CA HIS A 210 -0.06 -23.85 30.48
C HIS A 210 -1.27 -24.76 30.74
N ASP A 211 -2.12 -24.37 31.70
CA ASP A 211 -3.21 -25.21 32.23
C ASP A 211 -4.25 -25.63 31.18
N SER A 212 -4.45 -24.79 30.16
CA SER A 212 -5.33 -25.12 29.02
C SER A 212 -4.67 -26.03 27.98
N LEU A 213 -3.34 -26.16 27.95
CA LEU A 213 -2.59 -26.86 26.90
C LEU A 213 -2.06 -28.22 27.35
N LYS A 214 -1.56 -28.32 28.58
CA LYS A 214 -0.86 -29.51 29.11
C LYS A 214 -1.64 -30.81 28.96
N ARG A 215 -2.98 -30.75 29.07
CA ARG A 215 -3.89 -31.89 28.92
C ARG A 215 -3.91 -32.48 27.50
N TYR A 216 -3.64 -31.65 26.49
CA TYR A 216 -3.63 -32.06 25.08
C TYR A 216 -2.25 -32.51 24.63
N LEU A 217 -1.18 -31.96 25.23
CA LEU A 217 0.20 -32.27 24.89
C LEU A 217 0.68 -33.62 25.47
N GLY A 218 0.11 -34.03 26.60
CA GLY A 218 0.54 -35.24 27.30
C GLY A 218 1.84 -35.05 28.08
N PRO A 219 2.39 -36.12 28.67
CA PRO A 219 3.52 -36.02 29.56
C PRO A 219 4.83 -35.65 28.85
N LYS A 220 5.70 -34.97 29.60
CA LYS A 220 7.12 -34.78 29.25
C LYS A 220 7.84 -36.13 29.07
N PRO A 221 8.97 -36.19 28.35
CA PRO A 221 9.65 -35.08 27.65
C PRO A 221 9.15 -34.85 26.21
N ASN A 222 8.41 -35.81 25.65
CA ASN A 222 8.15 -35.86 24.21
C ASN A 222 6.86 -35.16 23.78
N PHE A 223 5.97 -34.83 24.73
CA PHE A 223 4.69 -34.19 24.48
C PHE A 223 3.95 -34.84 23.30
N ASN A 224 3.75 -36.16 23.37
CA ASN A 224 3.27 -36.97 22.25
C ASN A 224 1.95 -36.48 21.63
N GLY A 225 1.15 -35.76 22.41
CA GLY A 225 -0.12 -35.17 21.96
C GLY A 225 0.03 -33.97 21.01
N GLN A 226 1.24 -33.45 20.79
CA GLN A 226 1.51 -32.33 19.88
C GLN A 226 1.11 -32.59 18.42
N LYS A 227 1.02 -33.86 18.01
CA LYS A 227 0.58 -34.25 16.67
C LYS A 227 -0.91 -34.58 16.59
N SER A 228 -1.62 -34.55 17.72
CA SER A 228 -3.05 -34.87 17.75
C SER A 228 -3.86 -33.78 17.04
N PRO A 229 -4.96 -34.14 16.33
CA PRO A 229 -5.82 -33.15 15.68
C PRO A 229 -6.37 -32.10 16.65
N HIS A 230 -6.73 -32.52 17.86
CA HIS A 230 -7.21 -31.61 18.92
C HIS A 230 -6.18 -30.56 19.31
N PHE A 231 -4.91 -30.95 19.45
CA PHE A 231 -3.84 -30.00 19.75
C PHE A 231 -3.51 -29.12 18.54
N ARG A 232 -3.51 -29.65 17.32
CA ARG A 232 -3.26 -28.85 16.10
C ARG A 232 -4.32 -27.76 15.89
N LEU A 233 -5.58 -28.08 16.13
CA LEU A 233 -6.68 -27.10 16.10
C LEU A 233 -6.44 -25.99 17.13
N LEU A 234 -6.07 -26.37 18.35
CA LEU A 234 -5.75 -25.41 19.40
C LEU A 234 -4.51 -24.56 19.08
N LEU A 235 -3.49 -25.19 18.47
CA LEU A 235 -2.26 -24.54 18.04
C LEU A 235 -2.55 -23.48 16.97
N ALA A 236 -3.38 -23.80 15.98
CA ALA A 236 -3.78 -22.85 14.93
C ALA A 236 -4.46 -21.60 15.52
N GLU A 237 -5.36 -21.78 16.50
CA GLU A 237 -6.00 -20.65 17.20
C GLU A 237 -4.98 -19.78 17.97
N ILE A 238 -4.05 -20.41 18.70
CA ILE A 238 -3.01 -19.69 19.45
C ILE A 238 -2.08 -18.92 18.50
N VAL A 239 -1.67 -19.56 17.41
CA VAL A 239 -0.78 -18.96 16.41
C VAL A 239 -1.47 -17.76 15.76
N SER A 240 -2.74 -17.92 15.36
CA SER A 240 -3.53 -16.85 14.74
C SER A 240 -3.65 -15.66 15.67
N GLU A 241 -4.06 -15.88 16.92
CA GLU A 241 -4.19 -14.83 17.94
C GLU A 241 -2.86 -14.04 18.11
N ASN A 242 -1.73 -14.75 18.20
CA ASN A 242 -0.43 -14.11 18.41
C ASN A 242 0.08 -13.37 17.16
N ILE A 243 -0.24 -13.85 15.95
CA ILE A 243 0.04 -13.14 14.70
C ILE A 243 -0.78 -11.85 14.64
N VAL A 244 -2.07 -11.92 14.97
CA VAL A 244 -2.95 -10.75 15.00
C VAL A 244 -2.43 -9.71 15.98
N TYR A 245 -2.04 -10.10 17.20
CA TYR A 245 -1.44 -9.16 18.15
C TYR A 245 -0.16 -8.53 17.61
N LYS A 246 0.72 -9.29 16.96
CA LYS A 246 1.96 -8.76 16.36
C LYS A 246 1.67 -7.77 15.23
N ILE A 247 0.64 -8.03 14.41
CA ILE A 247 0.19 -7.10 13.36
C ILE A 247 -0.33 -5.81 13.99
N LEU A 248 -1.23 -5.92 14.98
CA LEU A 248 -1.81 -4.76 15.64
C LEU A 248 -0.75 -3.91 16.36
N GLU A 249 0.22 -4.54 17.01
CA GLU A 249 1.37 -3.87 17.60
C GLU A 249 2.22 -3.15 16.54
N THR A 250 2.55 -3.83 15.44
CA THR A 250 3.33 -3.24 14.35
C THR A 250 2.60 -2.05 13.70
N LEU A 251 1.27 -2.13 13.58
CA LEU A 251 0.47 -1.02 13.06
C LEU A 251 0.42 0.13 14.06
N ALA A 252 0.22 -0.15 15.34
CA ALA A 252 0.27 0.87 16.39
C ALA A 252 1.62 1.60 16.42
N ASP A 253 2.74 0.89 16.21
CA ASP A 253 4.07 1.50 16.14
C ASP A 253 4.26 2.37 14.89
N ARG A 254 3.71 1.94 13.74
CA ARG A 254 3.87 2.65 12.44
C ARG A 254 2.97 3.85 12.30
N THR A 255 1.77 3.78 12.88
CA THR A 255 0.76 4.84 12.83
C THR A 255 0.21 5.12 14.23
N PRO A 256 1.03 5.64 15.17
CA PRO A 256 0.63 5.80 16.57
C PRO A 256 -0.63 6.66 16.76
N TRP A 257 -0.84 7.65 15.90
CA TRP A 257 -2.01 8.54 15.94
C TRP A 257 -3.32 7.83 15.57
N GLU A 258 -3.30 6.74 14.79
CA GLU A 258 -4.51 5.97 14.49
C GLU A 258 -4.94 5.07 15.66
N TYR A 259 -3.99 4.77 16.56
CA TYR A 259 -4.15 3.85 17.69
C TYR A 259 -4.20 4.56 19.04
N SER A 260 -3.98 5.89 19.09
CA SER A 260 -3.96 6.68 20.33
C SER A 260 -5.31 6.69 21.05
N ASP A 261 -6.41 6.68 20.31
CA ASP A 261 -7.78 6.66 20.83
C ASP A 261 -8.45 5.27 20.69
N LEU A 262 -7.64 4.20 20.60
CA LEU A 262 -8.17 2.86 20.43
C LEU A 262 -8.89 2.40 21.71
N ASN A 263 -10.22 2.44 21.69
CA ASN A 263 -11.03 1.85 22.75
C ASN A 263 -11.11 0.32 22.61
N VAL A 264 -11.57 -0.34 23.67
CA VAL A 264 -11.67 -1.80 23.76
C VAL A 264 -12.52 -2.38 22.62
N GLU A 265 -13.60 -1.71 22.24
CA GLU A 265 -14.50 -2.16 21.17
C GLU A 265 -13.80 -2.16 19.80
N ARG A 266 -13.08 -1.08 19.47
CA ARG A 266 -12.30 -0.97 18.23
C ARG A 266 -11.15 -1.96 18.19
N PHE A 267 -10.49 -2.19 19.33
CA PHE A 267 -9.47 -3.23 19.43
C PHE A 267 -10.04 -4.60 19.07
N TYR A 268 -11.17 -4.99 19.67
CA TYR A 268 -11.81 -6.28 19.35
C TYR A 268 -12.31 -6.35 17.91
N ALA A 269 -12.82 -5.26 17.35
CA ALA A 269 -13.23 -5.22 15.95
C ALA A 269 -12.04 -5.49 15.00
N LEU A 270 -10.90 -4.84 15.22
CA LEU A 270 -9.68 -5.06 14.44
C LEU A 270 -9.12 -6.47 14.67
N HIS A 271 -9.06 -6.91 15.93
CA HIS A 271 -8.64 -8.26 16.28
C HIS A 271 -9.48 -9.31 15.54
N ASN A 272 -10.81 -9.21 15.61
CA ASN A 272 -11.72 -10.16 14.96
C ASN A 272 -11.63 -10.10 13.43
N LYS A 273 -11.42 -8.91 12.85
CA LYS A 273 -11.18 -8.75 11.41
C LYS A 273 -9.95 -9.56 10.98
N TYR A 274 -8.82 -9.40 11.67
CA TYR A 274 -7.61 -10.12 11.30
C TYR A 274 -7.69 -11.61 11.67
N MET A 275 -8.34 -11.97 12.78
CA MET A 275 -8.59 -13.38 13.11
C MET A 275 -9.40 -14.08 12.00
N ARG A 276 -10.42 -13.44 11.43
CA ARG A 276 -11.19 -13.98 10.30
C ARG A 276 -10.30 -14.25 9.07
N GLU A 277 -9.27 -13.46 8.87
CA GLU A 277 -8.33 -13.60 7.75
C GLU A 277 -7.27 -14.68 8.00
N PHE A 278 -6.64 -14.69 9.19
CA PHE A 278 -5.48 -15.53 9.47
C PHE A 278 -5.80 -16.90 10.06
N THR A 279 -6.94 -17.06 10.75
CA THR A 279 -7.32 -18.34 11.36
C THR A 279 -7.46 -19.46 10.32
N PRO A 280 -8.14 -19.25 9.17
CA PRO A 280 -8.20 -20.27 8.12
C PRO A 280 -6.80 -20.68 7.61
N ILE A 281 -5.90 -19.71 7.43
CA ILE A 281 -4.53 -19.95 6.97
C ILE A 281 -3.74 -20.77 8.00
N ALA A 282 -3.90 -20.48 9.29
CA ALA A 282 -3.27 -21.24 10.35
C ALA A 282 -3.77 -22.69 10.36
N HIS A 283 -5.08 -22.92 10.22
CA HIS A 283 -5.64 -24.28 10.15
C HIS A 283 -5.15 -25.07 8.93
N GLU A 284 -4.88 -24.42 7.79
CA GLU A 284 -4.30 -25.08 6.61
C GLU A 284 -2.82 -25.46 6.79
N THR A 285 -2.11 -24.80 7.69
CA THR A 285 -0.65 -24.91 7.83
C THR A 285 -0.17 -25.69 9.05
N GLN A 286 -1.03 -25.97 10.04
CA GLN A 286 -0.68 -26.75 11.25
C GLN A 286 -0.93 -28.25 11.10
#